data_AF-A0A3M7PC03-F1
#
_entry.id   AF-A0A3M7PC03-F1
#
_cell.length_a   1.000
_cell.length_b   1.000
_cell.length_c   1.000
_cell.angle_alpha   90.00
_cell.angle_beta   90.00
_cell.angle_gamma   90.00
#
_symmetry.space_group_name_H-M   'P 1'
#
loop_
_entity.id
_entity.type
_entity.pdbx_description
1 polymer ?
#
loop_
_entity_poly.entity_id
_entity_poly.type
_entity_poly.pdbx_seq_one_letter_code
_entity_poly.pdbx_strand_id
1 'polypeptide(L)'
;MVSRPQQFDVMVLPNLYGNIVGNLAVGLVGGPGIVPGESYSNDIAVFESGARHAFATAAGRNIANPTAMILTSANLLKHLNLNLHAQRIENAVYKVIKSGKFNRFFNPEFTPFLIK
;
A
#
# COMPACT_ATOMS: atom_id res chain seq x y z
N MET A 1 -7.08 -1.09 18.08
CA MET A 1 -6.90 -1.02 16.61
C MET A 1 -8.11 -1.58 15.86
N VAL A 2 -8.40 -2.89 15.93
CA VAL A 2 -9.46 -3.54 15.12
C VAL A 2 -10.85 -2.93 15.34
N SER A 3 -11.24 -2.61 16.57
CA SER A 3 -12.59 -2.11 16.87
C SER A 3 -12.80 -0.62 16.52
N ARG A 4 -11.74 0.20 16.54
CA ARG A 4 -11.79 1.66 16.35
C ARG A 4 -10.46 2.16 15.76
N PRO A 5 -10.15 1.92 14.48
CA PRO A 5 -8.88 2.32 13.87
C PRO A 5 -8.71 3.83 13.74
N GLN A 6 -9.80 4.60 13.59
CA GLN A 6 -9.79 6.05 13.37
C GLN A 6 -9.33 6.87 14.57
N GLN A 7 -9.08 6.24 15.72
CA GLN A 7 -8.54 6.93 16.89
C GLN A 7 -7.02 7.20 16.78
N PHE A 8 -6.34 6.57 15.82
CA PHE A 8 -4.90 6.67 15.62
C PHE A 8 -4.60 7.52 14.38
N ASP A 9 -3.59 8.37 14.49
CA ASP A 9 -3.04 9.15 13.37
C ASP A 9 -1.65 8.62 13.03
N VAL A 10 -0.70 8.72 13.97
CA VAL A 10 0.66 8.16 13.86
C VAL A 10 0.96 7.25 15.05
N MET A 11 1.55 6.08 14.78
CA MET A 11 1.98 5.12 15.81
C MET A 11 3.48 4.86 15.69
N VAL A 12 4.21 5.02 16.81
CA VAL A 12 5.63 4.67 16.91
C VAL A 12 5.74 3.42 17.77
N LEU A 13 6.33 2.36 17.21
CA LEU A 13 6.34 1.03 17.82
C LEU A 13 7.72 0.37 17.70
N PRO A 14 8.14 -0.44 18.68
CA PRO A 14 9.29 -1.34 18.53
C PRO A 14 9.06 -2.34 17.40
N ASN A 15 10.15 -2.88 16.82
CA ASN A 15 10.14 -3.70 15.60
C ASN A 15 9.04 -4.79 15.57
N LEU A 16 8.99 -5.63 16.61
CA LEU A 16 8.01 -6.72 16.69
C LEU A 16 6.56 -6.22 16.70
N TYR A 17 6.27 -5.21 17.52
CA TYR A 17 4.92 -4.66 17.63
C TYR A 17 4.52 -3.90 16.36
N GLY A 18 5.46 -3.21 15.71
CA GLY A 18 5.26 -2.56 14.43
C GLY A 18 4.85 -3.55 13.34
N ASN A 19 5.48 -4.73 13.29
CA ASN A 19 5.13 -5.78 12.33
C ASN A 19 3.73 -6.36 12.61
N ILE A 20 3.41 -6.66 13.87
CA ILE A 20 2.08 -7.18 14.26
C ILE A 20 0.97 -6.17 13.93
N VAL A 21 1.13 -4.92 14.37
CA VAL A 21 0.16 -3.84 14.13
C VAL A 21 0.06 -3.52 12.64
N GLY A 22 1.19 -3.51 11.91
CA GLY A 22 1.23 -3.28 10.47
C GLY A 22 0.43 -4.32 9.69
N ASN A 23 0.60 -5.61 10.00
CA ASN A 23 -0.17 -6.67 9.32
C ASN A 23 -1.67 -6.59 9.64
N LEU A 24 -2.05 -6.18 10.84
CA LEU A 24 -3.46 -5.91 11.19
C LEU A 24 -4.01 -4.71 10.40
N ALA A 25 -3.22 -3.64 10.22
CA ALA A 25 -3.60 -2.49 9.41
C ALA A 25 -3.82 -2.87 7.94
N VAL A 26 -2.90 -3.67 7.39
CA VAL A 26 -2.96 -4.17 6.01
C VAL A 26 -4.25 -4.95 5.78
N GLY A 27 -4.63 -5.83 6.71
CA GLY A 27 -5.91 -6.56 6.62
C GLY A 27 -7.14 -5.66 6.65
N LEU A 28 -7.10 -4.57 7.43
CA LEU A 28 -8.23 -3.63 7.57
C LEU A 28 -8.50 -2.80 6.31
N VAL A 29 -7.45 -2.39 5.59
CA VAL A 29 -7.58 -1.53 4.40
C VAL A 29 -7.86 -2.30 3.12
N GLY A 30 -7.71 -3.63 3.15
CA GLY A 30 -8.06 -4.55 2.06
C GLY A 30 -6.90 -5.34 1.45
N GLY A 31 -5.83 -5.49 2.21
CA GLY A 31 -4.80 -6.49 1.96
C GLY A 31 -3.46 -5.92 1.50
N PRO A 32 -2.45 -6.80 1.35
CA PRO A 32 -1.06 -6.40 1.10
C PRO A 32 -0.85 -5.70 -0.25
N GLY A 33 -1.70 -5.96 -1.23
CA GLY A 33 -1.53 -5.47 -2.61
C GLY A 33 -1.78 -3.98 -2.82
N ILE A 34 -2.17 -3.23 -1.78
CA ILE A 34 -2.50 -1.80 -1.85
C ILE A 34 -1.72 -0.93 -0.86
N VAL A 35 -0.91 -1.52 0.02
CA VAL A 35 -0.21 -0.78 1.09
C VAL A 35 1.22 -0.46 0.66
N PRO A 36 1.58 0.82 0.46
CA PRO A 36 2.95 1.22 0.17
C PRO A 36 3.85 1.08 1.41
N GLY A 37 5.16 0.96 1.19
CA GLY A 37 6.15 0.71 2.23
C GLY A 37 7.45 1.47 1.99
N GLU A 38 8.01 2.00 3.07
CA GLU A 38 9.19 2.86 3.04
C GLU A 38 10.06 2.58 4.26
N SER A 39 11.37 2.54 4.07
CA SER A 39 12.36 2.37 5.13
C SER A 39 13.45 3.40 4.95
N TYR A 40 13.72 4.15 6.01
CA TYR A 40 14.68 5.26 5.99
C TYR A 40 15.88 4.95 6.89
N SER A 41 17.06 5.30 6.41
CA SER A 41 18.32 5.42 7.15
C SER A 41 18.88 6.83 6.92
N ASN A 42 19.99 7.19 7.58
CA ASN A 42 20.63 8.49 7.38
C ASN A 42 21.06 8.74 5.92
N ASP A 43 21.53 7.69 5.25
CA ASP A 43 22.15 7.83 3.91
C ASP A 43 21.29 7.25 2.79
N ILE A 44 20.34 6.37 3.12
CA ILE A 44 19.62 5.54 2.15
C ILE A 44 18.14 5.48 2.53
N ALA A 45 17.28 5.61 1.52
CA ALA A 45 15.86 5.30 1.60
C ALA A 45 15.53 4.12 0.67
N VAL A 46 14.79 3.15 1.20
CA VAL A 46 14.32 1.96 0.46
C VAL A 46 12.80 2.01 0.36
N PHE A 47 12.31 1.88 -0.87
CA PHE A 47 10.89 1.93 -1.21
C PHE A 47 10.46 0.52 -1.66
N GLU A 48 9.59 -0.12 -0.88
CA GLU A 48 9.12 -1.49 -1.11
C GLU A 48 7.61 -1.64 -0.84
N SER A 49 7.07 -2.85 -0.99
CA SER A 49 5.69 -3.12 -0.57
C SER A 49 5.62 -3.10 0.96
N GLY A 50 4.64 -2.39 1.54
CA GLY A 50 4.50 -2.24 3.00
C GLY A 50 4.18 -3.55 3.71
N ALA A 51 3.55 -4.49 3.00
CA ALA A 51 3.41 -5.86 3.44
C ALA A 51 4.45 -6.75 2.75
N ARG A 52 5.32 -7.37 3.54
CA ARG A 52 6.41 -8.25 3.07
C ARG A 52 5.96 -9.68 2.75
N HIS A 53 4.72 -9.86 2.33
CA HIS A 53 4.20 -11.18 1.97
C HIS A 53 4.43 -11.47 0.49
N ALA A 54 5.37 -12.36 0.20
CA ALA A 54 5.59 -12.85 -1.15
C ALA A 54 4.39 -13.71 -1.59
N PHE A 55 3.66 -13.26 -2.62
CA PHE A 55 2.61 -14.06 -3.23
C PHE A 55 3.22 -15.05 -4.23
N ALA A 56 4.00 -16.01 -3.72
CA ALA A 56 4.85 -16.90 -4.52
C ALA A 56 4.06 -17.69 -5.59
N THR A 57 2.82 -18.05 -5.30
CA THR A 57 1.92 -18.78 -6.21
C THR A 57 1.43 -17.94 -7.41
N ALA A 58 1.60 -16.62 -7.39
CA ALA A 58 1.28 -15.73 -8.50
C ALA A 58 2.47 -15.37 -9.40
N ALA A 59 3.69 -15.78 -9.02
CA ALA A 59 4.87 -15.58 -9.85
C ALA A 59 4.64 -16.20 -11.24
N GLY A 60 4.94 -15.43 -12.30
CA GLY A 60 4.77 -15.87 -13.69
C GLY A 60 3.33 -15.94 -14.20
N ARG A 61 2.31 -15.59 -13.39
CA ARG A 61 0.89 -15.69 -13.77
C ARG A 61 0.23 -14.35 -14.14
N ASN A 62 0.94 -13.23 -13.95
CA ASN A 62 0.43 -11.87 -14.18
C ASN A 62 -0.91 -11.57 -13.50
N ILE A 63 -1.10 -12.09 -12.29
CA ILE A 63 -2.34 -11.94 -11.49
C ILE A 63 -2.17 -11.06 -10.25
N ALA A 64 -0.94 -10.63 -9.93
CA ALA A 64 -0.67 -9.83 -8.75
C ALA A 64 -1.25 -8.42 -8.90
N ASN A 65 -1.70 -7.82 -7.79
CA ASN A 65 -2.11 -6.42 -7.75
C ASN A 65 -0.85 -5.53 -7.67
N PRO A 66 -0.55 -4.70 -8.70
CA PRO A 66 0.65 -3.85 -8.69
C PRO A 66 0.46 -2.54 -7.91
N THR A 67 -0.73 -2.28 -7.36
CA THR A 67 -1.10 -0.99 -6.75
C THR A 67 -0.11 -0.55 -5.65
N ALA A 68 0.22 -1.44 -4.71
CA ALA A 68 1.19 -1.14 -3.65
C ALA A 68 2.52 -0.65 -4.21
N MET A 69 3.08 -1.37 -5.20
CA MET A 69 4.38 -1.03 -5.78
C MET A 69 4.34 0.29 -6.56
N ILE A 70 3.23 0.57 -7.26
CA ILE A 70 3.06 1.81 -8.01
C ILE A 70 2.94 3.01 -7.05
N LEU A 71 2.19 2.86 -5.95
CA LEU A 71 2.07 3.91 -4.92
C LEU A 71 3.41 4.13 -4.20
N THR A 72 4.13 3.06 -3.85
CA THR A 72 5.49 3.13 -3.32
C THR A 72 6.43 3.88 -4.29
N SER A 73 6.31 3.64 -5.60
CA SER A 73 7.08 4.37 -6.62
C SER A 73 6.71 5.86 -6.67
N ALA A 74 5.46 6.23 -6.42
CA ALA A 74 5.06 7.62 -6.31
C ALA A 74 5.67 8.29 -5.07
N ASN A 75 5.75 7.58 -3.94
CA ASN A 75 6.42 8.08 -2.74
C ASN A 75 7.94 8.24 -2.94
N LEU A 76 8.58 7.34 -3.68
CA LEU A 76 9.96 7.51 -4.12
C LEU A 76 10.13 8.80 -4.93
N LEU A 77 9.23 9.07 -5.87
CA LEU A 77 9.29 10.31 -6.65
C LEU A 77 9.10 11.56 -5.78
N LYS A 78 8.23 11.51 -4.77
CA LYS A 78 8.10 12.60 -3.76
C LYS A 78 9.41 12.80 -3.01
N HIS A 79 10.06 11.72 -2.58
CA HIS A 79 11.35 11.77 -1.90
C HIS A 79 12.46 12.40 -2.78
N LEU A 80 12.39 12.20 -4.10
CA LEU A 80 13.28 12.83 -5.09
C LEU A 80 12.87 14.26 -5.50
N ASN A 81 11.87 14.87 -4.83
CA ASN A 81 11.29 16.17 -5.18
C ASN A 81 10.58 16.22 -6.56
N LEU A 82 10.24 15.07 -7.14
CA LEU A 82 9.52 14.94 -8.41
C LEU A 82 8.00 14.90 -8.20
N ASN A 83 7.49 15.89 -7.44
CA ASN A 83 6.11 15.93 -6.95
C ASN A 83 5.05 15.90 -8.07
N LEU A 84 5.30 16.56 -9.20
CA LEU A 84 4.39 16.56 -10.34
C LEU A 84 4.20 15.14 -10.91
N HIS A 85 5.28 14.37 -11.02
CA HIS A 85 5.22 12.99 -11.53
C HIS A 85 4.55 12.06 -10.53
N ALA A 86 4.87 12.20 -9.24
CA ALA A 86 4.22 11.44 -8.18
C ALA A 86 2.70 11.65 -8.18
N GLN A 87 2.24 12.90 -8.20
CA GLN A 87 0.81 13.22 -8.22
C GLN A 87 0.10 12.68 -9.46
N ARG A 88 0.75 12.74 -10.63
CA ARG A 88 0.18 12.17 -11.86
C ARG A 88 -0.05 10.66 -11.73
N ILE A 89 0.90 9.94 -11.13
CA ILE A 89 0.80 8.50 -10.92
C ILE A 89 -0.30 8.18 -9.89
N GLU A 90 -0.30 8.85 -8.74
CA GLU A 90 -1.32 8.65 -7.69
C GLU A 90 -2.73 8.90 -8.21
N ASN A 91 -2.93 10.03 -8.90
CA ASN A 91 -4.23 10.38 -9.48
C ASN A 91 -4.68 9.35 -10.52
N ALA A 92 -3.76 8.82 -11.34
CA ALA A 92 -4.08 7.78 -12.32
C ALA A 92 -4.51 6.48 -11.63
N VAL A 93 -3.79 6.05 -10.59
CA VAL A 93 -4.13 4.87 -9.79
C VAL A 93 -5.50 5.03 -9.15
N TYR A 94 -5.76 6.15 -8.46
CA TYR A 94 -7.05 6.41 -7.82
C TYR A 94 -8.20 6.47 -8.84
N LYS A 95 -7.97 7.05 -10.02
CA LYS A 95 -8.97 7.08 -11.10
C LYS A 95 -9.34 5.67 -11.56
N VAL A 96 -8.37 4.77 -11.70
CA VAL A 96 -8.60 3.37 -12.08
C VAL A 96 -9.34 2.63 -10.98
N ILE A 97 -8.91 2.75 -9.73
CA ILE A 97 -9.58 2.11 -8.58
C ILE A 97 -11.04 2.57 -8.48
N LYS A 98 -11.30 3.88 -8.58
CA LYS A 98 -12.64 4.46 -8.54
C LYS A 98 -13.53 4.03 -9.72
N SER A 99 -12.94 3.71 -10.87
CA SER A 99 -13.69 3.28 -12.05
C SER A 99 -14.32 1.89 -11.93
N GLY A 100 -13.92 1.09 -10.94
CA GLY A 100 -14.44 -0.27 -10.74
C GLY A 100 -13.93 -1.31 -11.74
N LYS A 101 -13.10 -0.91 -12.72
CA LYS A 101 -12.57 -1.80 -13.77
C LYS A 101 -11.29 -2.47 -13.30
N PHE A 102 -11.42 -3.41 -12.37
CA PHE A 102 -10.27 -4.09 -11.78
C PHE A 102 -10.22 -5.59 -12.08
N ASN A 103 -9.00 -6.13 -12.04
CA ASN A 103 -8.76 -7.56 -12.17
C ASN A 103 -9.19 -8.30 -10.88
N ARG A 104 -9.35 -9.62 -10.95
CA ARG A 104 -9.99 -10.53 -9.96
C ARG A 104 -9.59 -10.36 -8.47
N PHE A 105 -8.52 -9.65 -8.16
CA PHE A 105 -7.98 -9.46 -6.80
C PHE A 105 -8.37 -8.15 -6.11
N PHE A 106 -9.10 -7.26 -6.78
CA PHE A 106 -9.93 -6.28 -6.09
C PHE A 106 -11.27 -6.96 -5.80
N ASN A 107 -11.37 -7.67 -4.69
CA ASN A 107 -12.68 -8.06 -4.19
C ASN A 107 -13.27 -6.87 -3.41
N PRO A 108 -14.36 -6.25 -3.88
CA PRO A 108 -15.00 -5.12 -3.19
C PRO A 108 -15.54 -5.46 -1.79
N GLU A 109 -15.73 -6.74 -1.45
CA GLU A 109 -16.07 -7.15 -0.06
C GLU A 109 -14.94 -6.91 0.94
N PHE A 110 -13.67 -6.88 0.47
CA PHE A 110 -12.49 -6.72 1.32
C PHE A 110 -11.87 -5.32 1.27
N THR A 111 -12.31 -4.44 0.36
CA THR A 111 -11.79 -3.05 0.20
C THR A 111 -12.88 -1.96 0.37
N PRO A 112 -13.73 -2.00 1.42
CA PRO A 112 -14.83 -1.04 1.58
C PRO A 112 -14.36 0.42 1.80
N PHE A 113 -13.08 0.64 2.12
CA PHE A 113 -12.50 1.96 2.40
C PHE A 113 -12.02 2.72 1.15
N LEU A 114 -11.81 2.05 0.01
CA LEU A 114 -11.30 2.69 -1.21
C LEU A 114 -12.39 3.09 -2.22
N ILE A 115 -13.66 2.72 -1.97
CA ILE A 115 -14.79 2.88 -2.93
C ILE A 115 -15.91 3.79 -2.36
N LYS A 116 -15.66 4.54 -1.28
CA LYS A 116 -16.57 5.60 -0.81
C LYS A 116 -16.08 6.98 -1.20
#